data_AF-A0A485M8W1-F1
#
_entry.id   AF-A0A485M8W1-F1
#
_cell.length_a   1.000
_cell.length_b   1.000
_cell.length_c   1.000
_cell.angle_alpha   90.00
_cell.angle_beta   90.00
_cell.angle_gamma   90.00
#
_symmetry.space_group_name_H-M   'P 1'
#
loop_
_entity.id
_entity.type
_entity.pdbx_description
1 polymer ?
#
loop_
_entity_poly.entity_id
_entity_poly.type
_entity_poly.pdbx_seq_one_letter_code
_entity_poly.pdbx_strand_id
1 'polypeptide(L)'
;MPGIENHPKVQLFVNTVMSRFEFAEAYQETKATVECYLLSILDGYSLVGLPEEEAVDKAIKQVGDPVKMGDELNFLESLHACLL
;
A
#
# COMPACT_ATOMS: atom_id res chain seq x y z
N MET A 1 2.70 15.27 16.05
CA MET A 1 1.69 15.03 14.99
C MET A 1 1.62 13.53 14.79
N PRO A 2 0.43 12.91 14.73
CA PRO A 2 0.37 11.51 14.29
C PRO A 2 1.07 11.41 12.94
N GLY A 3 1.94 10.40 12.76
CA GLY A 3 2.68 10.21 11.51
C GLY A 3 1.73 10.01 10.34
N ILE A 4 2.15 10.38 9.12
CA ILE A 4 1.36 10.29 7.88
C ILE A 4 0.87 8.85 7.59
N GLU A 5 1.55 7.85 8.15
CA GLU A 5 1.12 6.44 8.19
C GLU A 5 -0.27 6.23 8.82
N ASN A 6 -0.71 7.13 9.72
CA ASN A 6 -2.02 7.08 10.37
C ASN A 6 -3.09 7.88 9.60
N HIS A 7 -2.74 8.45 8.45
CA HIS A 7 -3.69 9.22 7.65
C HIS A 7 -4.85 8.33 7.19
N PRO A 8 -6.13 8.74 7.34
CA PRO A 8 -7.28 7.88 7.05
C PRO A 8 -7.30 7.31 5.62
N LYS A 9 -6.88 8.10 4.64
CA LYS A 9 -6.79 7.64 3.23
C LYS A 9 -5.69 6.60 3.01
N VAL A 10 -4.56 6.72 3.72
CA VAL A 10 -3.45 5.76 3.67
C VAL A 10 -3.90 4.43 4.28
N GLN A 11 -4.52 4.48 5.46
CA GLN A 11 -5.07 3.30 6.12
C GLN A 11 -6.15 2.63 5.27
N LEU A 12 -7.06 3.41 4.67
CA LEU A 12 -8.08 2.87 3.76
C LEU A 12 -7.46 2.19 2.55
N PHE A 13 -6.42 2.79 1.95
CA PHE A 13 -5.72 2.21 0.81
C PHE A 13 -5.12 0.84 1.17
N VAL A 14 -4.31 0.79 2.23
CA VAL A 14 -3.64 -0.44 2.69
C VAL A 14 -4.67 -1.50 3.05
N ASN A 15 -5.72 -1.15 3.80
CA ASN A 15 -6.76 -2.09 4.18
C ASN A 15 -7.52 -2.62 2.95
N THR A 16 -7.72 -1.79 1.92
CA THR A 16 -8.37 -2.23 0.67
C THR A 16 -7.49 -3.23 -0.07
N VAL A 17 -6.18 -2.95 -0.23
CA VAL A 17 -5.23 -3.91 -0.82
C VAL A 17 -5.25 -5.23 -0.05
N MET A 18 -5.07 -5.17 1.26
CA MET A 18 -4.95 -6.37 2.09
C MET A 18 -6.27 -7.15 2.21
N SER A 19 -7.43 -6.51 2.01
CA SER A 19 -8.73 -7.21 1.97
C SER A 19 -8.88 -8.17 0.80
N ARG A 20 -8.03 -8.04 -0.22
CA ARG A 20 -7.99 -8.92 -1.40
C ARG A 20 -6.98 -10.06 -1.26
N PHE A 21 -6.17 -10.04 -0.20
CA PHE A 21 -5.06 -10.94 -0.01
C PHE A 21 -5.43 -12.08 0.94
N GLU A 22 -5.29 -13.32 0.49
CA GLU A 22 -5.84 -14.50 1.18
C GLU A 22 -4.76 -15.35 1.88
N PHE A 23 -3.48 -15.06 1.65
CA PHE A 23 -2.35 -15.85 2.14
C PHE A 23 -1.93 -15.43 3.55
N ALA A 24 -2.46 -16.12 4.57
CA ALA A 24 -2.23 -15.80 5.97
C ALA A 24 -0.74 -15.80 6.37
N GLU A 25 0.06 -16.71 5.78
CA GLU A 25 1.50 -16.84 6.08
C GLU A 25 2.30 -15.63 5.59
N ALA A 26 1.96 -15.09 4.43
CA ALA A 26 2.63 -13.92 3.83
C ALA A 26 1.99 -12.58 4.26
N TYR A 27 0.79 -12.59 4.85
CA TYR A 27 -0.03 -11.39 5.08
C TYR A 27 0.73 -10.23 5.75
N GLN A 28 1.46 -10.49 6.83
CA GLN A 28 2.15 -9.43 7.57
C GLN A 28 3.32 -8.85 6.78
N GLU A 29 4.07 -9.69 6.07
CA GLU A 29 5.17 -9.26 5.22
C GLU A 29 4.66 -8.45 4.04
N THR A 30 3.65 -8.95 3.33
CA THR A 30 3.01 -8.24 2.22
C THR A 30 2.43 -6.90 2.67
N LYS A 31 1.76 -6.85 3.82
CA LYS A 31 1.24 -5.60 4.39
C LYS A 31 2.36 -4.59 4.62
N ALA A 32 3.44 -5.01 5.29
CA ALA A 32 4.58 -4.14 5.55
C ALA A 32 5.22 -3.64 4.25
N THR A 33 5.33 -4.47 3.22
CA THR A 33 5.82 -4.07 1.89
C THR A 33 4.92 -3.01 1.25
N VAL A 34 3.60 -3.18 1.28
CA VAL A 34 2.64 -2.21 0.73
C VAL A 34 2.72 -0.87 1.48
N GLU A 35 2.80 -0.92 2.81
CA GLU A 35 2.96 0.27 3.66
C GLU A 35 4.26 1.00 3.34
N CYS A 36 5.40 0.30 3.32
CA CYS A 36 6.70 0.86 2.96
C CYS A 36 6.70 1.49 1.56
N TYR A 37 6.08 0.82 0.58
CA TYR A 37 6.01 1.33 -0.78
C TYR A 37 5.23 2.65 -0.85
N LEU A 38 4.03 2.70 -0.24
CA LEU A 38 3.21 3.92 -0.22
C LEU A 38 3.89 5.06 0.55
N LEU A 39 4.49 4.78 1.71
CA LEU A 39 5.22 5.76 2.51
C LEU A 39 6.43 6.32 1.76
N SER A 40 7.15 5.50 1.00
CA SER A 40 8.30 5.98 0.20
C SER A 40 7.90 7.01 -0.86
N ILE A 41 6.70 6.88 -1.43
CA ILE A 41 6.15 7.84 -2.39
C ILE A 41 5.73 9.13 -1.66
N LEU A 42 5.10 9.00 -0.49
CA LEU A 42 4.70 10.14 0.35
C LEU A 42 5.91 10.96 0.84
N ASP A 43 7.00 10.29 1.21
CA ASP A 43 8.25 10.95 1.59
C ASP A 43 8.82 11.75 0.43
N GLY A 44 8.76 11.22 -0.80
CA GLY A 44 9.13 11.93 -2.01
C GLY A 44 8.35 13.24 -2.21
N TYR A 45 7.05 13.23 -1.94
CA TYR A 45 6.21 14.43 -2.01
C TYR A 45 6.45 15.41 -0.85
N SER A 46 6.74 14.89 0.34
CA SER A 46 7.09 15.70 1.51
C SER A 46 8.40 16.46 1.28
N LEU A 47 9.40 15.84 0.64
CA LEU A 47 10.68 16.46 0.31
C LEU A 47 10.57 17.64 -0.66
N VAL A 48 9.56 17.66 -1.53
CA VAL A 48 9.29 18.79 -2.43
C VAL A 48 8.35 19.84 -1.82
N GLY A 49 8.02 19.70 -0.53
CA GLY A 49 7.24 20.67 0.23
C GLY A 49 5.75 20.66 -0.06
N LEU A 50 5.20 19.55 -0.55
CA LEU A 50 3.75 19.43 -0.75
C LEU A 50 3.01 19.38 0.60
N PRO A 51 1.85 20.04 0.71
CA PRO A 51 0.97 19.85 1.86
C PRO A 51 0.58 18.38 2.01
N GLU A 52 0.46 17.90 3.26
CA GLU A 52 0.18 16.49 3.59
C GLU A 52 -1.00 15.92 2.80
N GLU A 53 -2.16 16.60 2.81
CA GLU A 53 -3.37 16.15 2.11
C GLU A 53 -3.14 16.01 0.60
N GLU A 54 -2.42 16.95 -0.02
CA GLU A 54 -2.10 16.91 -1.44
C GLU A 54 -1.08 15.81 -1.77
N ALA A 55 -0.08 15.61 -0.89
CA ALA A 55 0.87 14.53 -1.00
C ALA A 55 0.18 13.16 -0.94
N VAL A 56 -0.79 12.99 -0.03
CA VAL A 56 -1.61 11.78 0.09
C VAL A 56 -2.41 11.51 -1.15
N ASP A 57 -3.15 12.50 -1.66
CA ASP A 57 -3.95 12.34 -2.87
C ASP A 57 -3.10 12.00 -4.10
N LYS A 58 -1.94 12.63 -4.23
CA LYS A 58 -0.99 12.33 -5.31
C LYS A 58 -0.36 10.95 -5.17
N ALA A 59 0.03 10.55 -3.97
CA ALA A 59 0.61 9.23 -3.72
C ALA A 59 -0.39 8.12 -4.06
N ILE A 60 -1.62 8.20 -3.56
CA ILE A 60 -2.67 7.22 -3.87
C ILE A 60 -2.93 7.16 -5.39
N LYS A 61 -3.05 8.33 -6.04
CA LYS A 61 -3.25 8.40 -7.49
C LYS A 61 -2.07 7.81 -8.28
N GLN A 62 -0.84 7.99 -7.80
CA GLN A 62 0.36 7.45 -8.42
C GLN A 62 0.46 5.94 -8.26
N VAL A 63 0.17 5.42 -7.07
CA VAL A 63 0.18 3.98 -6.78
C VAL A 63 -0.89 3.27 -7.60
N GLY A 64 -2.08 3.86 -7.71
CA GLY A 64 -3.15 3.37 -8.56
C GLY A 64 -4.30 2.74 -7.78
N ASP A 65 -4.94 1.74 -8.36
CA ASP A 65 -6.15 1.11 -7.83
C ASP A 65 -5.80 0.05 -6.77
N PRO A 66 -6.20 0.22 -5.50
CA PRO A 66 -5.87 -0.72 -4.43
C PRO A 66 -6.52 -2.09 -4.62
N VAL A 67 -7.67 -2.19 -5.31
CA VAL A 67 -8.31 -3.48 -5.57
C VAL A 67 -7.49 -4.28 -6.56
N LYS A 68 -7.06 -3.65 -7.66
CA LYS A 68 -6.21 -4.31 -8.67
C LYS A 68 -4.87 -4.75 -8.09
N MET A 69 -4.22 -3.87 -7.32
CA MET A 69 -2.97 -4.21 -6.63
C MET A 69 -3.15 -5.41 -5.71
N GLY A 70 -4.22 -5.45 -4.93
CA GLY A 70 -4.54 -6.58 -4.06
C GLY A 70 -4.75 -7.89 -4.83
N ASP A 71 -5.51 -7.83 -5.93
CA ASP A 71 -5.74 -9.00 -6.81
C ASP A 71 -4.44 -9.51 -7.43
N GLU A 72 -3.55 -8.62 -7.87
CA GLU A 72 -2.24 -8.96 -8.44
C GLU A 72 -1.30 -9.58 -7.41
N LEU A 73 -1.22 -9.03 -6.20
CA LEU A 73 -0.42 -9.58 -5.11
C LEU A 73 -0.91 -11.00 -4.72
N ASN A 74 -2.24 -11.18 -4.63
CA ASN A 74 -2.82 -12.48 -4.32
C ASN A 74 -2.51 -13.51 -5.42
N PHE A 75 -2.56 -13.10 -6.70
CA PHE A 75 -2.16 -13.96 -7.82
C PHE A 75 -0.68 -14.35 -7.77
N LEU A 76 0.21 -13.39 -7.47
CA LEU A 76 1.65 -13.66 -7.37
C LEU A 76 1.97 -14.67 -6.26
N GLU A 77 1.36 -14.53 -5.08
CA GLU A 77 1.53 -15.52 -4.02
C GLU A 77 0.95 -16.88 -4.38
N SER A 78 -0.19 -16.92 -5.08
CA SER A 78 -0.75 -18.18 -5.58
C SER A 78 0.24 -18.92 -6.49
N LEU A 79 0.92 -18.20 -7.38
CA LEU A 79 1.95 -18.78 -8.25
C LEU A 79 3.17 -19.25 -7.46
N HIS A 80 3.63 -18.46 -6.49
CA HIS A 80 4.76 -18.81 -5.63
C HIS A 80 4.47 -20.10 -4.84
N ALA A 81 3.28 -20.20 -4.26
CA ALA A 81 2.83 -21.39 -3.53
C ALA A 81 2.71 -22.65 -4.41
N CYS A 82 2.44 -22.51 -5.71
CA CYS A 82 2.42 -23.65 -6.65
C CYS A 82 3.83 -24.14 -7.04
N LEU A 83 4.87 -23.31 -6.86
CA LEU A 83 6.24 -23.62 -7.27
C LEU A 83 7.11 -24.18 -6.12
N LEU A 84 6.56 -24.21 -4.90
CA LEU A 84 7.17 -24.78 -3.69
C LEU A 84 6.58 -26.17 -3.40
#